data_AF-A0A3C1MWU3-F1
#
_entry.id   AF-A0A3C1MWU3-F1
#
_cell.length_a   1.000
_cell.length_b   1.000
_cell.length_c   1.000
_cell.angle_alpha   90.00
_cell.angle_beta   90.00
_cell.angle_gamma   90.00
#
_symmetry.space_group_name_H-M   'P 1'
#
loop_
_entity.id
_entity.type
_entity.pdbx_description
1 polymer ?
#
loop_
_entity_poly.entity_id
_entity_poly.type
_entity_poly.pdbx_seq_one_letter_code
_entity_poly.pdbx_strand_id
1 'polypeptide(L)'
;FFFDEAHLLFNDAPDALVDKIEQVVRLIRSKGVGVYFVTQNPIDVPDKVLSQLGNRVQHALRAFSPRDQKAVKAAAETMRDNPALDEESVITELGVGEALVSFLDEKGRPGMVERALILPPQGQIGPITPEQRQAIIASSLVAGHYEKEIDRESAYELLKGRAAQAAATEQAAAAQVESSKAEA
;
A
#
# COMPACT_ATOMS: atom_id res chain seq x y z
N PHE A 1 -5.36 6.99 -11.01
CA PHE A 1 -4.90 5.90 -10.14
C PHE A 1 -3.87 6.45 -9.17
N PHE A 2 -3.92 6.04 -7.91
CA PHE A 2 -3.02 6.52 -6.85
C PHE A 2 -2.15 5.35 -6.38
N PHE A 3 -0.84 5.55 -6.39
CA PHE A 3 0.12 4.67 -5.71
C PHE A 3 0.48 5.33 -4.39
N ASP A 4 -0.13 4.86 -3.31
CA ASP A 4 0.26 5.26 -1.97
C ASP A 4 1.52 4.51 -1.54
N GLU A 5 2.36 5.15 -0.75
CA GLU A 5 3.71 4.68 -0.40
C GLU A 5 4.51 4.20 -1.61
N ALA A 6 4.59 5.08 -2.63
CA ALA A 6 5.23 4.79 -3.91
C ALA A 6 6.68 4.29 -3.79
N HIS A 7 7.38 4.61 -2.68
CA HIS A 7 8.71 4.08 -2.38
C HIS A 7 8.76 2.54 -2.41
N LEU A 8 7.67 1.86 -2.01
CA LEU A 8 7.59 0.40 -2.04
C LEU A 8 7.63 -0.19 -3.46
N LEU A 9 7.25 0.59 -4.46
CA LEU A 9 7.29 0.17 -5.86
C LEU A 9 8.71 0.22 -6.43
N PHE A 10 9.55 1.12 -5.90
CA PHE A 10 10.86 1.45 -6.47
C PHE A 10 12.04 0.94 -5.64
N ASN A 11 11.84 0.66 -4.34
CA ASN A 11 12.87 0.07 -3.49
C ASN A 11 13.30 -1.29 -4.04
N ASP A 12 14.60 -1.43 -4.31
CA ASP A 12 15.23 -2.62 -4.89
C ASP A 12 14.59 -3.09 -6.21
N ALA A 13 13.88 -2.20 -6.92
CA ALA A 13 13.27 -2.50 -8.19
C ALA A 13 14.35 -2.66 -9.28
N PRO A 14 14.32 -3.74 -10.09
CA PRO A 14 15.22 -3.89 -11.22
C PRO A 14 15.05 -2.75 -12.23
N ASP A 15 16.13 -2.31 -12.87
CA ASP A 15 16.11 -1.24 -13.88
C ASP A 15 15.05 -1.48 -14.98
N ALA A 16 14.89 -2.74 -15.41
CA ALA A 16 13.89 -3.13 -16.39
C ALA A 16 12.45 -2.83 -15.95
N LEU A 17 12.15 -2.92 -14.65
CA LEU A 17 10.84 -2.58 -14.09
C LEU A 17 10.64 -1.07 -14.09
N VAL A 18 11.65 -0.30 -13.66
CA VAL A 18 11.60 1.16 -13.63
C VAL A 18 11.40 1.72 -15.04
N ASP A 19 12.15 1.22 -16.02
CA ASP A 19 12.03 1.62 -17.43
C ASP A 19 10.63 1.29 -17.98
N LYS A 20 10.05 0.16 -17.57
CA LYS A 20 8.69 -0.20 -17.97
C LYS A 20 7.64 0.73 -17.37
N ILE A 21 7.79 1.08 -16.08
CA ILE A 21 6.93 2.04 -15.40
C ILE A 21 7.01 3.40 -16.10
N GLU A 22 8.21 3.89 -16.40
CA GLU A 22 8.41 5.14 -17.15
C GLU A 22 7.68 5.10 -18.50
N GLN A 23 7.85 4.02 -19.27
CA GLN A 23 7.16 3.85 -20.56
C GLN A 23 5.64 3.88 -20.39
N VAL A 24 5.10 3.22 -19.37
CA VAL A 24 3.67 3.20 -19.09
C VAL A 24 3.17 4.59 -18.72
N VAL A 25 3.83 5.29 -17.80
CA VAL A 25 3.48 6.66 -17.39
C VAL A 25 3.46 7.62 -18.59
N ARG A 26 4.41 7.48 -19.51
CA ARG A 26 4.44 8.27 -20.76
C ARG A 26 3.25 7.98 -21.67
N LEU A 27 2.89 6.70 -21.85
CA LEU A 27 1.84 6.29 -22.79
C LEU A 27 0.43 6.62 -22.29
N ILE A 28 0.17 6.43 -20.99
CA ILE A 28 -1.18 6.55 -20.40
C ILE A 28 -1.71 7.98 -20.44
N ARG A 29 -0.84 9.00 -20.48
CA ARG A 29 -1.23 10.41 -20.63
C ARG A 29 -2.11 10.62 -21.86
N SER A 30 -1.75 10.00 -22.99
CA SER A 30 -2.53 10.08 -24.24
C SER A 30 -3.87 9.33 -24.22
N LYS A 31 -4.09 8.52 -23.18
CA LYS A 31 -5.30 7.69 -23.00
C LYS A 31 -6.27 8.29 -21.99
N GLY A 32 -6.00 9.51 -21.50
CA GLY A 32 -6.84 10.18 -20.50
C GLY A 32 -6.74 9.54 -19.11
N VAL A 33 -5.67 8.79 -18.84
CA VAL A 33 -5.47 8.13 -17.54
C VAL A 33 -4.42 8.92 -16.74
N GLY A 34 -4.82 9.40 -15.57
CA GLY A 34 -3.92 10.06 -14.61
C GLY A 34 -3.35 9.07 -13.59
N VAL A 35 -2.05 9.19 -13.31
CA VAL A 35 -1.37 8.46 -12.24
C VAL A 35 -0.75 9.46 -11.27
N TYR A 36 -0.91 9.17 -9.98
CA TYR A 36 -0.38 9.95 -8.87
C TYR A 36 0.48 9.03 -8.02
N PHE A 37 1.71 9.44 -7.75
CA PHE A 37 2.60 8.77 -6.80
C PHE A 37 2.63 9.59 -5.52
N VAL A 38 2.25 8.95 -4.41
CA VAL A 38 2.23 9.56 -3.08
C VAL A 38 3.35 8.91 -2.28
N THR A 39 4.27 9.72 -1.79
CA THR A 39 5.44 9.27 -1.02
C THR A 39 5.78 10.31 0.04
N GLN A 40 6.40 9.86 1.13
CA GLN A 40 6.88 10.73 2.20
C GLN A 40 8.13 11.51 1.77
N ASN A 41 8.98 10.92 0.93
CA ASN A 41 10.21 11.55 0.45
C ASN A 41 10.28 11.52 -1.09
N PRO A 42 10.48 12.68 -1.75
CA PRO A 42 10.57 12.76 -3.21
C PRO A 42 11.72 11.92 -3.80
N ILE A 43 12.83 11.73 -3.05
CA ILE A 43 14.00 10.98 -3.55
C ILE A 43 13.74 9.49 -3.70
N ASP A 44 12.64 8.98 -3.12
CA ASP A 44 12.28 7.57 -3.21
C ASP A 44 11.62 7.23 -4.56
N VAL A 45 11.32 8.23 -5.38
CA VAL A 45 10.83 8.05 -6.75
C VAL A 45 11.96 8.33 -7.74
N PRO A 46 12.29 7.41 -8.66
CA PRO A 46 13.36 7.62 -9.62
C PRO A 46 13.14 8.85 -10.52
N ASP A 47 14.20 9.61 -10.80
CA ASP A 47 14.18 10.82 -11.63
C ASP A 47 13.54 10.61 -13.01
N LYS A 48 13.77 9.43 -13.62
CA LYS A 48 13.15 9.04 -14.89
C LYS A 48 11.62 9.12 -14.81
N VAL A 49 11.04 8.61 -13.73
CA VAL A 49 9.59 8.64 -13.50
C VAL A 49 9.15 10.03 -13.08
N LEU A 50 9.88 10.68 -12.15
CA LEU A 50 9.58 12.05 -11.72
C LEU A 50 9.48 13.00 -12.92
N SER A 51 10.39 12.92 -13.89
CA SER A 51 10.40 13.79 -15.08
C SER A 51 9.12 13.70 -15.92
N GLN A 52 8.37 12.60 -15.84
CA GLN A 52 7.12 12.41 -16.57
C GLN A 52 5.90 12.97 -15.83
N LEU A 53 6.05 13.35 -14.55
CA LEU A 53 4.98 13.84 -13.70
C LEU A 53 4.94 15.37 -13.75
N GLY A 54 3.90 15.91 -14.38
CA GLY A 54 3.76 17.36 -14.57
C GLY A 54 3.03 18.10 -13.44
N ASN A 55 2.24 17.39 -12.63
CA ASN A 55 1.57 17.97 -11.47
C ASN A 55 2.35 17.67 -10.19
N ARG A 56 2.52 18.67 -9.34
CA ARG A 56 3.25 18.59 -8.07
C ARG A 56 2.42 19.16 -6.94
N VAL A 57 2.40 18.43 -5.82
CA VAL A 57 1.85 18.87 -4.55
C VAL A 57 2.85 18.44 -3.48
N GLN A 58 3.57 19.41 -2.92
CA GLN A 58 4.59 19.17 -1.91
C GLN A 58 4.13 19.75 -0.58
N HIS A 59 3.94 18.87 0.40
CA HIS A 59 3.71 19.27 1.78
C HIS A 59 5.04 19.53 2.49
N ALA A 60 4.97 19.99 3.73
CA ALA A 60 6.12 20.26 4.57
C ALA A 60 7.10 19.08 4.62
N LEU A 61 8.38 19.35 4.38
CA LEU A 61 9.47 18.42 4.63
C LEU A 61 10.31 18.93 5.80
N ARG A 62 10.64 18.03 6.71
CA ARG A 62 11.48 18.37 7.87
C ARG A 62 12.94 18.08 7.53
N ALA A 63 13.72 19.13 7.33
CA ALA A 63 15.14 19.01 7.01
C ALA A 63 16.01 18.99 8.28
N PHE A 64 16.29 17.80 8.82
CA PHE A 64 17.21 17.65 9.97
C PHE A 64 18.55 17.01 9.58
N SER A 65 18.56 16.17 8.55
CA SER A 65 19.74 15.49 8.04
C SER A 65 20.16 16.01 6.67
N PRO A 66 21.41 15.72 6.23
CA PRO A 66 21.84 16.02 4.86
C PRO A 66 20.98 15.31 3.78
N ARG A 67 20.41 14.15 4.11
CA ARG A 67 19.49 13.44 3.21
C ARG A 67 18.19 14.21 3.05
N ASP A 68 17.66 14.77 4.13
CA ASP A 68 16.42 15.56 4.10
C ASP A 68 16.62 16.89 3.36
N GLN A 69 17.79 17.53 3.52
CA GLN A 69 18.14 18.73 2.75
C GLN A 69 18.16 18.46 1.25
N LYS A 70 18.71 17.31 0.83
CA LYS A 70 18.65 16.89 -0.58
C LYS A 70 17.22 16.65 -1.04
N ALA A 71 16.36 16.11 -0.18
CA ALA A 71 14.95 15.91 -0.50
C ALA A 71 14.20 17.24 -0.68
N VAL A 72 14.44 18.22 0.19
CA VAL A 72 13.89 19.58 0.06
C VAL A 72 14.31 20.20 -1.27
N LYS A 73 15.62 20.16 -1.56
CA LYS A 73 16.16 20.71 -2.80
C LYS A 73 15.60 20.02 -4.04
N ALA A 74 15.57 18.69 -4.04
CA ALA A 74 15.00 17.92 -5.14
C ALA A 74 13.51 18.26 -5.36
N ALA A 75 12.73 18.42 -4.28
CA ALA A 75 11.34 18.84 -4.39
C ALA A 75 11.22 20.23 -5.05
N ALA A 76 12.00 21.21 -4.59
CA ALA A 76 12.02 22.57 -5.13
C ALA A 76 12.39 22.59 -6.63
N GLU A 77 13.48 21.91 -7.01
CA GLU A 77 14.00 21.88 -8.39
C GLU A 77 13.06 21.18 -9.38
N THR A 78 12.15 20.33 -8.91
CA THR A 78 11.18 19.64 -9.78
C THR A 78 9.93 20.47 -10.10
N MET A 79 9.82 21.68 -9.55
CA MET A 79 8.71 22.60 -9.80
C MET A 79 9.13 23.73 -10.73
N ARG A 80 8.13 24.41 -11.31
CA ARG A 80 8.40 25.64 -12.05
C ARG A 80 8.57 26.80 -11.05
N ASP A 81 9.79 27.33 -11.06
CA ASP A 81 10.24 28.46 -10.25
C ASP A 81 9.28 29.65 -10.22
N ASN A 82 9.12 30.24 -9.04
CA ASN A 82 8.37 31.46 -8.81
C ASN A 82 9.28 32.52 -8.17
N PRO A 83 9.65 33.60 -8.90
CA PRO A 83 10.55 34.64 -8.39
C PRO A 83 10.09 35.37 -7.12
N ALA A 84 8.82 35.22 -6.73
CA ALA A 84 8.27 35.80 -5.52
C ALA A 84 8.33 34.86 -4.29
N LEU A 85 8.79 33.61 -4.49
CA LEU A 85 8.90 32.58 -3.46
C LEU A 85 10.31 32.02 -3.45
N ASP A 86 10.78 31.63 -2.27
CA ASP A 86 11.94 30.75 -2.12
C ASP A 86 11.38 29.36 -1.79
N GLU A 87 11.31 28.49 -2.79
CA GLU A 87 10.69 27.18 -2.66
C GLU A 87 11.38 26.30 -1.63
N GLU A 88 12.72 26.32 -1.58
CA GLU A 88 13.50 25.53 -0.63
C GLU A 88 13.18 25.97 0.80
N SER A 89 13.20 27.27 1.07
CA SER A 89 12.85 27.82 2.39
C SER A 89 11.39 27.54 2.73
N VAL A 90 10.46 27.81 1.81
CA VAL A 90 9.02 27.63 2.05
C VAL A 90 8.69 26.17 2.36
N ILE A 91 9.26 25.19 1.67
CA ILE A 91 9.03 23.75 1.94
C ILE A 91 9.29 23.39 3.41
N THR A 92 10.28 24.03 4.04
CA THR A 92 10.61 23.77 5.45
C THR A 92 9.71 24.51 6.44
N GLU A 93 9.07 25.60 6.00
CA GLU A 93 8.23 26.48 6.81
C GLU A 93 6.73 26.14 6.73
N LEU A 94 6.32 25.29 5.77
CA LEU A 94 4.92 24.89 5.58
C LEU A 94 4.32 24.30 6.86
N GLY A 95 3.14 24.78 7.21
CA GLY A 95 2.32 24.25 8.29
C GLY A 95 1.46 23.05 7.88
N VAL A 96 0.73 22.50 8.86
CA VAL A 96 -0.26 21.45 8.59
C VAL A 96 -1.39 22.03 7.74
N GLY A 97 -1.70 21.36 6.62
CA GLY A 97 -2.73 21.81 5.68
C GLY A 97 -2.21 22.80 4.64
N GLU A 98 -0.91 23.10 4.62
CA GLU A 98 -0.29 23.91 3.57
C GLU A 98 0.55 23.03 2.64
N ALA A 99 0.63 23.45 1.37
CA ALA A 99 1.48 22.81 0.38
C ALA A 99 1.98 23.81 -0.66
N LEU A 100 3.13 23.53 -1.27
CA LEU A 100 3.49 24.08 -2.58
C LEU A 100 2.79 23.27 -3.67
N VAL A 101 2.13 23.97 -4.58
CA VAL A 101 1.37 23.36 -5.67
C VAL A 101 1.82 23.91 -7.03
N SER A 102 2.00 23.01 -7.98
CA SER A 102 2.23 23.35 -9.39
C SER A 102 1.45 22.38 -10.25
N PHE A 103 0.45 22.89 -10.97
CA PHE A 103 -0.39 22.10 -11.86
C PHE A 103 -0.19 22.51 -13.31
N LEU A 104 -0.44 21.58 -14.23
CA LEU A 104 -0.36 21.85 -15.67
C LEU A 104 -1.45 22.84 -16.11
N ASP A 105 -1.07 23.78 -16.97
CA ASP A 105 -2.00 24.69 -17.68
C ASP A 105 -2.76 23.96 -18.80
N GLU A 106 -3.67 24.67 -19.48
CA GLU A 106 -4.45 24.13 -20.61
C GLU A 106 -3.58 23.61 -21.77
N LYS A 107 -2.33 24.06 -21.86
CA LYS A 107 -1.35 23.65 -22.87
C LYS A 107 -0.45 22.52 -22.36
N GLY A 108 -0.71 22.00 -21.16
CA GLY A 108 0.06 20.92 -20.55
C GLY A 108 1.45 21.34 -20.06
N ARG A 109 1.68 22.64 -19.81
CA ARG A 109 2.92 23.19 -19.24
C ARG A 109 2.76 23.40 -17.74
N PRO A 110 3.75 23.08 -16.90
CA PRO A 110 3.67 23.37 -15.47
C PRO A 110 3.42 24.86 -15.21
N GLY A 111 2.39 25.14 -14.41
CA GLY A 111 2.13 26.46 -13.84
C GLY A 111 3.23 26.84 -12.85
N MET A 112 3.38 28.15 -12.58
CA MET A 112 4.29 28.61 -11.53
C MET A 112 3.87 28.02 -10.20
N VAL A 113 4.84 27.64 -9.37
CA VAL A 113 4.54 27.11 -8.05
C VAL A 113 3.94 28.19 -7.16
N GLU A 114 2.92 27.83 -6.39
CA GLU A 114 2.28 28.70 -5.41
C GLU A 114 2.13 27.98 -4.07
N ARG A 115 2.15 28.76 -2.98
CA ARG A 115 1.77 28.26 -1.65
C ARG A 115 0.24 28.26 -1.55
N ALA A 116 -0.34 27.12 -1.23
CA ALA A 116 -1.78 26.94 -1.12
C ALA A 116 -2.18 26.26 0.19
N LEU A 117 -3.41 26.53 0.61
CA LEU A 117 -4.09 25.80 1.68
C LEU A 117 -4.88 24.64 1.09
N ILE A 118 -4.65 23.45 1.62
CA ILE A 118 -5.33 22.22 1.22
C ILE A 118 -6.63 22.10 2.01
N LEU A 119 -7.75 21.99 1.27
CA LEU A 119 -9.05 21.76 1.88
C LEU A 119 -9.03 20.42 2.64
N PRO A 120 -9.34 20.39 3.95
CA PRO A 120 -9.37 19.15 4.69
C PRO A 120 -10.51 18.25 4.17
N PRO A 121 -10.32 16.91 4.20
CA PRO A 121 -11.37 16.00 3.80
C PRO A 121 -12.56 16.10 4.76
N GLN A 122 -13.77 16.07 4.21
CA GLN A 122 -15.02 16.14 4.99
C GLN A 122 -15.50 14.76 5.48
N GLY A 123 -14.73 13.70 5.21
CA GLY A 123 -15.05 12.34 5.62
C GLY A 123 -14.41 11.94 6.96
N GLN A 124 -14.79 10.78 7.46
CA GLN A 124 -14.11 10.17 8.60
C GLN A 124 -12.74 9.65 8.17
N ILE A 125 -11.68 10.30 8.65
CA ILE A 125 -10.32 9.74 8.57
C ILE A 125 -10.13 8.79 9.75
N GLY A 126 -9.71 7.57 9.46
CA GLY A 126 -9.44 6.54 10.47
C GLY A 126 -10.45 5.39 10.44
N PRO A 127 -10.17 4.30 11.19
CA PRO A 127 -11.06 3.15 11.22
C PRO A 127 -12.42 3.53 11.80
N ILE A 128 -13.47 2.88 11.30
CA ILE A 128 -14.79 2.88 11.93
C ILE A 128 -14.73 2.19 13.29
N THR A 129 -15.64 2.56 14.20
CA THR A 129 -15.71 1.89 15.50
C THR A 129 -16.12 0.41 15.33
N PRO A 130 -15.80 -0.46 16.30
CA PRO A 130 -16.24 -1.86 16.26
C PRO A 130 -17.76 -2.02 16.08
N GLU A 131 -18.54 -1.13 16.70
CA GLU A 131 -20.00 -1.14 16.63
C GLU A 131 -20.50 -0.74 15.24
N GLN A 132 -19.92 0.31 14.66
CA GLN A 132 -20.20 0.71 13.28
C GLN A 132 -19.85 -0.40 12.30
N ARG A 133 -18.72 -1.07 12.51
CA ARG A 133 -18.28 -2.22 11.69
C ARG A 133 -19.29 -3.36 11.76
N GLN A 134 -19.75 -3.71 12.95
CA GLN A 134 -20.71 -4.79 13.13
C GLN A 134 -22.06 -4.47 12.47
N ALA A 135 -22.54 -3.23 12.58
CA ALA A 135 -23.76 -2.79 11.93
C ALA A 135 -23.66 -2.86 10.39
N ILE A 136 -22.53 -2.42 9.81
CA ILE A 136 -22.29 -2.50 8.36
C ILE A 136 -22.26 -3.96 7.89
N ILE A 137 -21.55 -4.84 8.61
CA ILE A 137 -21.48 -6.27 8.29
C ILE A 137 -22.89 -6.89 8.35
N ALA A 138 -23.65 -6.63 9.40
CA ALA A 138 -25.01 -7.15 9.56
C ALA A 138 -25.98 -6.66 8.47
N SER A 139 -25.75 -5.46 7.91
CA SER A 139 -26.56 -4.91 6.81
C SER A 139 -26.20 -5.45 5.42
N SER A 140 -25.12 -6.22 5.31
CA SER A 140 -24.64 -6.76 4.04
C SER A 140 -25.55 -7.85 3.49
N LEU A 141 -25.68 -7.91 2.16
CA LEU A 141 -26.41 -8.97 1.46
C LEU A 141 -25.85 -10.38 1.71
N VAL A 142 -24.57 -10.46 2.07
CA VAL A 142 -23.86 -11.73 2.36
C VAL A 142 -23.67 -11.96 3.86
N ALA A 143 -24.35 -11.18 4.72
CA ALA A 143 -24.30 -11.36 6.16
C ALA A 143 -24.72 -12.78 6.55
N GLY A 144 -23.91 -13.42 7.41
CA GLY A 144 -24.10 -14.80 7.87
C GLY A 144 -23.55 -15.89 6.93
N HIS A 145 -22.96 -15.54 5.77
CA HIS A 145 -22.36 -16.49 4.85
C HIS A 145 -20.87 -16.71 5.11
N TYR A 146 -20.09 -15.63 5.27
CA TYR A 146 -18.63 -15.69 5.40
C TYR A 146 -18.15 -15.72 6.86
N GLU A 147 -19.05 -15.47 7.81
CA GLU A 147 -18.78 -15.50 9.25
C GLU A 147 -18.77 -16.93 9.81
N LYS A 148 -19.21 -17.91 9.01
CA LYS A 148 -19.12 -19.32 9.38
C LYS A 148 -17.71 -19.80 9.11
N GLU A 149 -16.89 -19.83 10.16
CA GLU A 149 -15.61 -20.54 10.12
C GLU A 149 -15.88 -22.03 9.86
N ILE A 150 -15.36 -22.52 8.72
CA ILE A 150 -15.41 -23.93 8.38
C ILE A 150 -14.07 -24.52 8.80
N ASP A 151 -14.03 -25.10 9.99
CA ASP A 151 -12.92 -25.94 10.41
C ASP A 151 -13.06 -27.31 9.72
N ARG A 152 -12.20 -27.56 8.74
CA ARG A 152 -12.21 -28.81 7.97
C ARG A 152 -11.23 -29.77 8.61
N GLU A 153 -11.67 -30.99 8.93
CA GLU A 153 -10.75 -32.07 9.28
C GLU A 153 -9.68 -32.21 8.20
N SER A 154 -8.43 -32.08 8.63
CA SER A 154 -7.30 -32.18 7.73
C SER A 154 -7.09 -33.61 7.28
N ALA A 155 -6.54 -33.79 6.08
CA ALA A 155 -6.14 -35.12 5.60
C ALA A 155 -5.17 -35.81 6.57
N TYR A 156 -4.33 -35.03 7.27
CA TYR A 156 -3.41 -35.53 8.28
C TYR A 156 -4.15 -36.13 9.49
N GLU A 157 -5.18 -35.45 10.00
CA GLU A 157 -6.00 -35.94 11.12
C GLU A 157 -6.77 -37.20 10.75
N LEU A 158 -7.37 -37.24 9.56
CA LEU A 158 -8.03 -38.43 9.02
C LEU A 158 -7.07 -39.61 8.89
N LEU A 159 -5.85 -39.39 8.39
CA LEU A 159 -4.84 -40.43 8.24
C LEU A 159 -4.32 -40.93 9.59
N LYS A 160 -4.09 -40.02 10.55
CA LYS A 160 -3.66 -40.38 11.91
C LYS A 160 -4.75 -41.16 12.65
N GLY A 161 -6.02 -40.75 12.51
CA GLY A 161 -7.16 -41.48 13.06
C GLY A 161 -7.29 -42.89 12.51
N ARG A 162 -7.13 -43.06 11.18
CA ARG A 162 -7.10 -44.40 10.55
C ARG A 162 -5.95 -45.26 11.04
N ALA A 163 -4.75 -44.69 11.17
CA ALA A 163 -3.59 -45.42 11.69
C ALA A 163 -3.79 -45.86 13.15
N ALA A 164 -4.37 -44.98 13.98
CA ALA A 164 -4.70 -45.30 15.38
C ALA A 164 -5.78 -46.39 15.49
N GLN A 165 -6.82 -46.36 14.64
CA GLN A 165 -7.83 -47.41 14.59
C GLN A 165 -7.24 -48.76 14.13
N ALA A 166 -6.36 -48.76 13.12
CA ALA A 166 -5.69 -49.98 12.67
C ALA A 166 -4.86 -50.61 13.79
N ALA A 167 -4.05 -49.81 14.49
CA ALA A 167 -3.23 -50.27 15.61
C ALA A 167 -4.05 -50.81 16.79
N ALA A 168 -5.18 -50.16 17.12
CA ALA A 168 -6.09 -50.63 18.17
C ALA A 168 -6.77 -51.97 17.80
N THR A 169 -7.10 -52.16 16.51
CA THR A 169 -7.72 -53.39 16.01
C THR A 169 -6.73 -54.56 16.02
N GLU A 170 -5.46 -54.31 15.66
CA GLU A 170 -4.39 -55.31 15.74
C GLU A 170 -4.08 -55.72 17.19
N GLN A 171 -4.05 -54.76 18.12
CA GLN A 171 -3.87 -55.06 19.55
C GLN A 171 -5.04 -55.86 20.13
N ALA A 172 -6.29 -55.53 19.76
CA ALA A 172 -7.46 -56.28 20.19
C ALA A 172 -7.47 -57.73 19.63
N ALA A 173 -7.06 -57.91 18.38
CA ALA A 173 -6.92 -59.23 17.77
C ALA A 173 -5.80 -60.06 18.42
N ALA A 174 -4.65 -59.45 18.74
CA ALA A 174 -3.56 -60.13 19.43
C ALA A 174 -3.96 -60.56 20.86
N ALA A 175 -4.69 -59.73 21.60
CA ALA A 175 -5.18 -60.06 22.94
C ALA A 175 -6.20 -61.22 22.94
N GLN A 176 -7.04 -61.33 21.90
CA GLN A 176 -7.97 -62.45 21.73
C GLN A 176 -7.27 -63.77 21.35
N VAL A 177 -6.12 -63.68 20.65
CA VAL A 177 -5.31 -64.85 20.29
C VAL A 177 -4.48 -65.34 21.49
N GLU A 178 -4.04 -64.43 22.38
CA GLU A 178 -3.39 -64.81 23.64
C GLU A 178 -4.38 -65.40 24.65
N SER A 179 -5.59 -64.85 24.79
CA SER A 179 -6.60 -65.42 25.70
C SER A 179 -7.05 -66.82 25.27
N SER A 180 -7.19 -67.07 23.96
CA SER A 180 -7.57 -68.39 23.43
C SER A 180 -6.45 -69.44 23.47
N LYS A 181 -5.18 -69.02 23.57
CA LYS A 181 -4.05 -69.93 23.83
C LYS A 181 -3.81 -70.23 25.31
N ALA A 182 -4.28 -69.39 26.22
CA ALA A 182 -4.14 -69.61 27.67
C ALA A 182 -5.24 -70.52 28.24
N GLU A 183 -6.34 -70.73 27.50
CA GLU A 183 -7.47 -71.61 27.88
C GLU A 183 -7.39 -73.02 27.28
N ALA A 184 -6.35 -73.34 26.50
CA ALA A 184 -6.08 -74.65 25.91
C ALA A 184 -4.85 -75.32 26.57
#